data_AF-A0A519DZE7-F1
#
_entry.id   AF-A0A519DZE7-F1
#
_cell.length_a   1.000
_cell.length_b   1.000
_cell.length_c   1.000
_cell.angle_alpha   90.00
_cell.angle_beta   90.00
_cell.angle_gamma   90.00
#
_symmetry.space_group_name_H-M   'P 1'
#
loop_
_entity.id
_entity.type
_entity.pdbx_description
1 polymer ?
#
loop_
_entity_poly.entity_id
_entity_poly.type
_entity_poly.pdbx_seq_one_letter_code
_entity_poly.pdbx_strand_id
1 'polypeptide(L)'
;MEEISFHHAELLMLPFFVEEAEHYGYCDELFALDLRDDQQARFAIEKWLVPQVSHWSIVGRNLRQEAARVCIAQNIPFSGYWLPRIDDRWRSTGDLIEHSENIAVFQRQIWGHLFNEPYCALPLGQFVLRVDKEFERFPDSPELWIAPKHSQWPASFNGRD
;
A
#
# COMPACT_ATOMS: atom_id res chain seq x y z
N MET A 1 -17.98 10.76 7.45
CA MET A 1 -17.54 9.77 6.44
C MET A 1 -16.13 10.19 6.07
N GLU A 2 -15.19 9.28 6.17
CA GLU A 2 -13.77 9.53 5.90
C GLU A 2 -13.49 9.35 4.41
N GLU A 3 -12.76 10.30 3.83
CA GLU A 3 -12.38 10.26 2.42
C GLU A 3 -11.06 9.49 2.27
N ILE A 4 -11.03 8.52 1.37
CA ILE A 4 -9.81 7.75 1.07
C ILE A 4 -9.56 7.65 -0.43
N SER A 5 -8.31 7.42 -0.81
CA SER A 5 -7.92 6.97 -2.15
C SER A 5 -7.03 5.74 -2.03
N PHE A 6 -7.25 4.74 -2.89
CA PHE A 6 -6.33 3.60 -2.99
C PHE A 6 -4.92 4.02 -3.43
N HIS A 7 -4.79 5.16 -4.12
CA HIS A 7 -3.48 5.68 -4.50
C HIS A 7 -2.64 6.03 -3.27
N HIS A 8 -3.24 6.38 -2.13
CA HIS A 8 -2.48 6.62 -0.90
C HIS A 8 -1.82 5.34 -0.37
N ALA A 9 -2.44 4.18 -0.54
CA ALA A 9 -1.79 2.89 -0.24
C ALA A 9 -0.69 2.57 -1.27
N GLU A 10 -0.91 2.88 -2.55
CA GLU A 10 0.09 2.71 -3.61
C GLU A 10 1.36 3.53 -3.36
N LEU A 11 1.23 4.74 -2.82
CA LEU A 11 2.37 5.58 -2.44
C LEU A 11 3.27 4.93 -1.38
N LEU A 12 2.76 3.99 -0.56
CA LEU A 12 3.57 3.20 0.36
C LEU A 12 4.51 2.23 -0.36
N MET A 13 4.17 1.87 -1.60
CA MET A 13 4.91 0.88 -2.37
C MET A 13 5.95 1.51 -3.29
N LEU A 14 6.05 2.85 -3.37
CA LEU A 14 7.00 3.53 -4.24
C LEU A 14 8.44 3.01 -4.12
N PRO A 15 8.99 2.77 -2.91
CA PRO A 15 10.36 2.25 -2.80
C PRO A 15 10.56 0.86 -3.42
N PHE A 16 9.48 0.11 -3.66
CA PHE A 16 9.48 -1.21 -4.30
C PHE A 16 9.23 -1.14 -5.81
N PHE A 17 8.96 0.04 -6.36
CA PHE A 17 8.82 0.24 -7.79
C PHE A 17 10.19 0.11 -8.48
N VAL A 18 10.24 -0.59 -9.61
CA VAL A 18 11.52 -0.89 -10.30
C VAL A 18 12.25 0.40 -10.66
N GLU A 19 11.55 1.36 -11.25
CA GLU A 19 12.11 2.61 -11.72
C GLU A 19 12.62 3.48 -10.55
N GLU A 20 11.95 3.43 -9.39
CA GLU A 20 12.42 4.08 -8.17
C GLU A 20 13.72 3.41 -7.68
N ALA A 21 13.73 2.08 -7.61
CA ALA A 21 14.88 1.32 -7.15
C ALA A 21 16.10 1.47 -8.09
N GLU A 22 15.87 1.55 -9.40
CA GLU A 22 16.90 1.85 -10.40
C GLU A 22 17.43 3.27 -10.24
N HIS A 23 16.54 4.26 -10.11
CA HIS A 23 16.92 5.67 -9.98
C HIS A 23 17.84 5.92 -8.77
N TYR A 24 17.54 5.29 -7.64
CA TYR A 24 18.31 5.41 -6.41
C TYR A 24 19.40 4.33 -6.24
N GLY A 25 19.60 3.47 -7.24
CA GLY A 25 20.75 2.55 -7.31
C GLY A 25 20.71 1.34 -6.37
N TYR A 26 19.52 0.91 -5.94
CA TYR A 26 19.35 -0.27 -5.06
C TYR A 26 18.54 -1.41 -5.71
N CYS A 27 18.22 -1.32 -7.01
CA CYS A 27 17.46 -2.32 -7.75
C CYS A 27 18.00 -3.75 -7.58
N ASP A 28 19.28 -3.99 -7.88
CA ASP A 28 19.86 -5.34 -7.79
C ASP A 28 19.75 -5.94 -6.38
N GLU A 29 19.90 -5.12 -5.34
CA GLU A 29 19.79 -5.55 -3.96
C GLU A 29 18.35 -5.89 -3.60
N LEU A 30 17.39 -5.01 -3.94
CA LEU A 30 15.97 -5.22 -3.67
C LEU A 30 15.46 -6.49 -4.36
N PHE A 31 15.72 -6.63 -5.66
CA PHE A 31 15.19 -7.73 -6.48
C PHE A 31 15.95 -9.05 -6.30
N ALA A 32 17.02 -9.07 -5.50
CA ALA A 32 17.65 -10.30 -5.02
C ALA A 32 16.92 -10.91 -3.80
N LEU A 33 16.12 -10.12 -3.07
CA LEU A 33 15.45 -10.56 -1.85
C LEU A 33 14.26 -11.49 -2.12
N ASP A 34 13.91 -12.27 -1.10
CA ASP A 34 12.66 -13.00 -1.02
C ASP A 34 11.67 -12.32 -0.07
N LEU A 35 10.72 -11.56 -0.60
CA LEU A 35 9.75 -10.83 0.23
C LEU A 35 8.70 -11.73 0.90
N ARG A 36 8.74 -13.04 0.67
CA ARG A 36 7.94 -14.03 1.43
C ARG A 36 8.63 -14.43 2.73
N ASP A 37 9.95 -14.24 2.81
CA ASP A 37 10.72 -14.48 4.01
C ASP A 37 10.61 -13.27 4.95
N ASP A 38 10.16 -13.52 6.19
CA ASP A 38 9.87 -12.46 7.17
C ASP A 38 11.09 -11.58 7.47
N GLN A 39 12.28 -12.17 7.54
CA GLN A 39 13.50 -11.44 7.86
C GLN A 39 13.93 -10.54 6.69
N GLN A 40 13.86 -11.04 5.45
CA GLN A 40 14.19 -10.26 4.26
C GLN A 40 13.16 -9.17 3.95
N ALA A 41 11.87 -9.48 4.13
CA ALA A 41 10.81 -8.49 3.99
C ALA A 41 10.97 -7.36 5.01
N ARG A 42 11.23 -7.70 6.27
CA ARG A 42 11.53 -6.72 7.33
C ARG A 42 12.74 -5.85 6.98
N PHE A 43 13.84 -6.47 6.52
CA PHE A 43 15.02 -5.73 6.08
C PHE A 43 14.67 -4.71 4.99
N ALA A 44 13.89 -5.12 3.98
CA ALA A 44 13.48 -4.23 2.90
C ALA A 44 12.63 -3.05 3.39
N ILE A 45 11.65 -3.34 4.27
CA ILE A 45 10.77 -2.33 4.85
C ILE A 45 11.56 -1.32 5.70
N GLU A 46 12.42 -1.80 6.60
CA GLU A 46 13.23 -0.93 7.47
C GLU A 46 14.24 -0.09 6.67
N LYS A 47 14.81 -0.64 5.60
CA LYS A 47 15.83 0.04 4.80
C LYS A 47 15.26 1.08 3.85
N TRP A 48 14.17 0.78 3.13
CA TRP A 48 13.70 1.64 2.04
C TRP A 48 12.38 2.34 2.32
N LEU A 49 11.49 1.73 3.12
CA LEU A 49 10.16 2.28 3.37
C LEU A 49 10.10 3.16 4.62
N VAL A 50 10.63 2.68 5.76
CA VAL A 50 10.59 3.41 7.04
C VAL A 50 11.22 4.82 6.95
N PRO A 51 12.35 5.05 6.24
CA PRO A 51 12.91 6.40 6.13
C PRO A 51 11.96 7.42 5.50
N GLN A 52 11.10 6.99 4.57
CA GLN A 52 10.15 7.86 3.86
C GLN A 52 9.09 8.46 4.80
N VAL A 53 8.77 7.74 5.88
CA VAL A 53 7.75 8.12 6.87
C VAL A 53 8.09 9.43 7.55
N SER A 54 9.38 9.74 7.72
CA SER A 54 9.85 10.96 8.37
C SER A 54 9.46 12.24 7.64
N HIS A 55 9.08 12.12 6.36
CA HIS A 55 8.69 13.24 5.51
C HIS A 55 7.17 13.43 5.39
N TRP A 56 6.36 12.53 5.97
CA TRP A 56 4.91 12.63 5.87
C TRP A 56 4.35 13.66 6.83
N SER A 57 3.37 14.43 6.37
CA SER A 57 2.56 15.24 7.26
C SER A 57 1.66 14.33 8.10
N ILE A 58 1.13 14.83 9.23
CA ILE A 58 0.18 14.07 10.06
C ILE A 58 -1.04 13.67 9.23
N VAL A 59 -1.53 14.59 8.39
CA VAL A 59 -2.67 14.33 7.49
C VAL A 59 -2.32 13.25 6.48
N GLY A 60 -1.17 13.37 5.82
CA GLY A 60 -0.74 12.40 4.81
C GLY A 60 -0.46 11.01 5.40
N ARG A 61 0.04 10.94 6.64
CA ARG A 61 0.20 9.67 7.37
C ARG A 61 -1.15 9.00 7.62
N ASN A 62 -2.14 9.75 8.12
CA ASN A 62 -3.47 9.21 8.42
C ASN A 62 -4.18 8.73 7.14
N LEU A 63 -4.07 9.48 6.05
CA LEU A 63 -4.64 9.08 4.75
C LEU A 63 -4.07 7.76 4.25
N ARG A 64 -2.75 7.58 4.32
CA ARG A 64 -2.08 6.34 3.93
C ARG A 64 -2.46 5.18 4.85
N GLN A 65 -2.59 5.43 6.15
CA GLN A 65 -3.04 4.45 7.12
C GLN A 65 -4.45 3.95 6.79
N GLU A 66 -5.41 4.84 6.58
CA GLU A 66 -6.79 4.41 6.31
C GLU A 66 -6.94 3.77 4.92
N ALA A 67 -6.21 4.25 3.91
CA ALA A 67 -6.15 3.58 2.61
C ALA A 67 -5.59 2.15 2.72
N ALA A 68 -4.46 1.99 3.43
CA ALA A 68 -3.87 0.67 3.70
C ALA A 68 -4.83 -0.24 4.48
N ARG A 69 -5.57 0.31 5.45
CA ARG A 69 -6.57 -0.42 6.24
C ARG A 69 -7.66 -0.99 5.33
N VAL A 70 -8.22 -0.16 4.45
CA VAL A 70 -9.26 -0.60 3.50
C VAL A 70 -8.70 -1.65 2.55
N CYS A 71 -7.49 -1.46 2.00
CA CYS A 71 -6.85 -2.42 1.12
C CYS A 71 -6.66 -3.79 1.79
N ILE A 72 -6.14 -3.84 3.03
CA ILE A 72 -5.98 -5.09 3.79
C ILE A 72 -7.34 -5.74 4.05
N ALA A 73 -8.36 -4.96 4.46
CA ALA A 73 -9.70 -5.47 4.75
C ALA A 73 -10.38 -6.10 3.53
N GLN A 74 -10.08 -5.58 2.34
CA GLN A 74 -10.65 -6.01 1.07
C GLN A 74 -9.77 -6.98 0.30
N ASN A 75 -8.61 -7.36 0.85
CA ASN A 75 -7.62 -8.17 0.15
C ASN A 75 -7.23 -7.57 -1.21
N ILE A 76 -7.11 -6.24 -1.26
CA ILE A 76 -6.68 -5.47 -2.42
C ILE A 76 -5.17 -5.21 -2.29
N PRO A 77 -4.36 -5.50 -3.32
CA PRO A 77 -2.96 -5.12 -3.35
C PRO A 77 -2.77 -3.60 -3.17
N PHE A 78 -1.77 -3.16 -2.39
CA PHE A 78 -1.48 -1.73 -2.25
C PHE A 78 -1.09 -1.10 -3.60
N SER A 79 -0.43 -1.85 -4.47
CA SER A 79 -0.02 -1.41 -5.80
C SER A 79 -0.01 -2.59 -6.78
N GLY A 80 0.14 -2.30 -8.07
CA GLY A 80 0.42 -3.29 -9.12
C GLY A 80 1.91 -3.50 -9.39
N TYR A 81 2.81 -3.03 -8.51
CA TYR A 81 4.24 -3.15 -8.70
C TYR A 81 4.71 -4.61 -8.57
N TRP A 82 5.75 -4.95 -9.33
CA TRP A 82 6.37 -6.26 -9.25
C TRP A 82 7.17 -6.39 -7.93
N LEU A 83 6.84 -7.40 -7.14
CA LEU A 83 7.46 -7.75 -5.87
C LEU A 83 8.27 -9.04 -6.02
N PRO A 84 9.60 -9.00 -5.76
CA PRO A 84 10.47 -10.15 -5.97
C PRO A 84 10.06 -11.35 -5.12
N ARG A 85 10.11 -12.53 -5.74
CA ARG A 85 9.71 -13.85 -5.21
C ARG A 85 8.22 -14.05 -4.86
N ILE A 86 7.46 -12.98 -4.64
CA ILE A 86 5.99 -13.07 -4.55
C ILE A 86 5.40 -13.26 -5.95
N ASP A 87 5.65 -12.31 -6.85
CA ASP A 87 5.11 -12.35 -8.21
C ASP A 87 5.85 -13.36 -9.10
N ASP A 88 7.13 -13.61 -8.86
CA ASP A 88 7.91 -14.59 -9.63
C ASP A 88 7.32 -15.98 -9.47
N ARG A 89 6.96 -16.34 -8.22
CA ARG A 89 6.34 -17.62 -7.93
C ARG A 89 4.98 -17.72 -8.59
N TRP A 90 4.14 -16.70 -8.44
CA TRP A 90 2.83 -16.67 -9.11
C TRP A 90 2.95 -16.84 -10.63
N ARG A 91 3.86 -16.12 -11.29
CA ARG A 91 4.12 -16.26 -12.73
C ARG A 91 4.57 -17.67 -13.12
N SER A 92 5.27 -18.37 -12.22
CA SER A 92 5.74 -19.75 -12.45
C SER A 92 4.68 -20.83 -12.17
N THR A 93 3.83 -20.65 -11.16
CA THR A 93 2.88 -21.67 -10.69
C THR A 93 1.44 -21.44 -11.15
N GLY A 94 1.08 -20.18 -11.44
CA GLY A 94 -0.29 -19.76 -11.68
C GLY A 94 -1.19 -19.81 -10.43
N ASP A 95 -0.63 -19.99 -9.23
CA ASP A 95 -1.40 -20.13 -7.99
C ASP A 95 -1.84 -18.75 -7.47
N LEU A 96 -3.07 -18.36 -7.79
CA LEU A 96 -3.65 -17.09 -7.34
C LEU A 96 -3.94 -17.05 -5.82
N ILE A 97 -4.21 -18.21 -5.20
CA ILE A 97 -4.50 -18.26 -3.75
C ILE A 97 -3.21 -17.97 -2.99
N GLU A 98 -2.14 -18.70 -3.32
CA GLU A 98 -0.83 -18.48 -2.72
C GLU A 98 -0.32 -17.05 -2.98
N HIS A 99 -0.50 -16.52 -4.21
CA HIS A 99 -0.12 -15.15 -4.53
C HIS A 99 -0.82 -14.15 -3.61
N SER A 100 -2.15 -14.28 -3.49
CA SER A 100 -2.95 -13.40 -2.64
C SER A 100 -2.58 -13.49 -1.16
N GLU A 101 -2.28 -14.70 -0.65
CA GLU A 101 -1.85 -14.89 0.74
C GLU A 101 -0.50 -14.22 1.01
N ASN A 102 0.47 -14.37 0.11
CA ASN A 102 1.79 -13.73 0.24
C ASN A 102 1.70 -12.21 0.19
N ILE A 103 0.88 -11.64 -0.70
CA ILE A 103 0.61 -10.20 -0.75
C ILE A 103 -0.01 -9.72 0.57
N ALA A 104 -1.01 -10.43 1.09
CA ALA A 104 -1.66 -10.08 2.34
C ALA A 104 -0.71 -10.11 3.54
N VAL A 105 0.19 -11.10 3.60
CA VAL A 105 1.23 -11.20 4.64
C VAL A 105 2.18 -10.00 4.56
N PHE A 106 2.71 -9.71 3.37
CA PHE A 106 3.65 -8.60 3.18
C PHE A 106 3.03 -7.24 3.52
N GLN A 107 1.78 -7.00 3.12
CA GLN A 107 1.05 -5.77 3.47
C GLN A 107 0.82 -5.61 4.98
N ARG A 108 0.59 -6.72 5.70
CA ARG A 108 0.47 -6.69 7.17
C ARG A 108 1.81 -6.42 7.85
N GLN A 109 2.92 -6.88 7.29
CA GLN A 109 4.26 -6.51 7.77
C GLN A 109 4.52 -5.01 7.56
N ILE A 110 4.21 -4.47 6.37
CA ILE A 110 4.27 -3.02 6.11
C ILE A 110 3.45 -2.25 7.13
N TRP A 111 2.20 -2.66 7.36
CA TRP A 111 1.32 -2.06 8.37
C TRP A 111 1.97 -2.02 9.75
N GLY A 112 2.45 -3.18 10.23
CA GLY A 112 3.05 -3.32 11.56
C GLY A 112 4.26 -2.42 11.75
N HIS A 113 5.12 -2.31 10.72
CA HIS A 113 6.31 -1.47 10.78
C HIS A 113 6.02 0.02 10.67
N LEU A 114 5.04 0.41 9.85
CA LEU A 114 4.76 1.82 9.60
C LEU A 114 3.93 2.48 10.69
N PHE A 115 2.89 1.78 11.15
CA PHE A 115 1.88 2.36 12.04
C PHE A 115 2.05 1.93 13.49
N ASN A 116 2.86 0.90 13.75
CA ASN A 116 3.16 0.37 15.08
C ASN A 116 1.88 0.12 15.92
N GLU A 117 0.83 -0.33 15.25
CA GLU A 117 -0.46 -0.66 15.84
C GLU A 117 -0.93 -2.05 15.37
N PRO A 118 -1.61 -2.84 16.23
CA PRO A 118 -2.29 -4.03 15.78
C PRO A 118 -3.30 -3.69 14.68
N TYR A 119 -3.27 -4.44 13.58
CA TYR A 119 -4.26 -4.27 12.53
C TYR A 119 -5.66 -4.57 13.08
N CYS A 120 -6.58 -3.63 12.86
CA CYS A 120 -7.99 -3.77 13.18
C CYS A 120 -8.82 -3.32 11.98
N ALA A 121 -9.70 -4.19 11.46
CA ALA A 121 -10.62 -3.81 10.41
C ALA A 121 -11.69 -2.86 10.99
N LEU A 122 -11.96 -1.76 10.30
CA LEU A 122 -13.03 -0.83 10.66
C LEU A 122 -14.26 -1.04 9.74
N PRO A 123 -15.47 -0.67 10.20
CA PRO A 123 -16.68 -0.76 9.37
C PRO A 123 -16.52 0.06 8.07
N LEU A 124 -16.59 -0.61 6.92
CA LEU A 124 -16.25 0.03 5.64
C LEU A 124 -17.28 1.05 5.17
N GLY A 125 -18.50 1.02 5.73
CA GLY A 125 -19.53 2.04 5.51
C GLY A 125 -19.13 3.45 5.95
N GLN A 126 -18.08 3.60 6.77
CA GLN A 126 -17.59 4.92 7.18
C GLN A 126 -16.73 5.61 6.12
N PHE A 127 -16.32 4.92 5.05
CA PHE A 127 -15.42 5.44 4.02
C PHE A 127 -16.14 5.79 2.71
N VAL A 128 -15.63 6.84 2.04
CA VAL A 128 -15.96 7.20 0.65
C VAL A 128 -14.70 7.28 -0.19
N LEU A 129 -14.78 6.75 -1.41
CA LEU A 129 -13.68 6.81 -2.37
C LEU A 129 -13.64 8.19 -3.03
N ARG A 130 -12.54 8.91 -2.83
CA ARG A 130 -12.23 10.19 -3.45
C ARG A 130 -11.15 10.01 -4.52
N VAL A 131 -11.37 10.59 -5.70
CA VAL A 131 -10.62 10.28 -6.94
C VAL A 131 -10.12 11.51 -7.71
N ASP A 132 -10.17 12.71 -7.11
CA ASP A 132 -9.50 13.87 -7.71
C ASP A 132 -7.98 13.79 -7.53
N LYS A 133 -7.25 14.07 -8.62
CA LYS A 133 -5.80 13.85 -8.73
C LYS A 133 -5.00 14.61 -7.69
N GLU A 134 -5.46 15.78 -7.29
CA GLU A 134 -4.79 16.63 -6.31
C GLU A 134 -4.81 15.98 -4.92
N PHE A 135 -5.96 15.43 -4.52
CA PHE A 135 -6.07 14.64 -3.30
C PHE A 135 -5.25 13.35 -3.38
N GLU A 136 -5.33 12.62 -4.49
CA GLU A 136 -4.59 11.38 -4.69
C GLU A 136 -3.07 11.60 -4.58
N ARG A 137 -2.54 12.57 -5.33
CA ARG A 137 -1.09 12.74 -5.51
C ARG A 137 -0.42 13.57 -4.43
N PHE A 138 -1.17 14.40 -3.72
CA PHE A 138 -0.61 15.31 -2.72
C PHE A 138 -1.24 15.09 -1.33
N PRO A 139 -1.18 13.88 -0.75
CA PRO A 139 -1.75 13.60 0.57
C PRO A 139 -1.12 14.44 1.69
N ASP A 140 0.12 14.89 1.49
CA ASP A 140 0.88 15.68 2.46
C ASP A 140 0.62 17.19 2.35
N SER A 141 -0.08 17.66 1.31
CA SER A 141 -0.32 19.09 1.01
C SER A 141 -1.82 19.40 0.79
N PRO A 142 -2.63 19.45 1.87
CA PRO A 142 -4.07 19.68 1.79
C PRO A 142 -4.48 21.00 1.11
N GLU A 143 -3.61 22.00 1.14
CA GLU A 143 -3.79 23.29 0.48
C GLU A 143 -3.84 23.20 -1.06
N LEU A 144 -3.36 22.10 -1.64
CA LEU A 144 -3.41 21.84 -3.08
C LEU A 144 -4.70 21.12 -3.50
N TRP A 145 -5.49 20.63 -2.55
CA TRP A 145 -6.68 19.86 -2.86
C TRP A 145 -7.78 20.75 -3.43
N ILE A 146 -8.49 20.21 -4.42
CA ILE A 146 -9.63 20.87 -5.05
C ILE A 146 -10.94 20.38 -4.45
N ALA A 147 -12.06 20.84 -5.03
CA ALA A 147 -13.38 20.32 -4.70
C ALA A 147 -13.41 18.79 -4.86
N PRO A 148 -13.83 18.03 -3.83
CA PRO A 148 -13.80 16.58 -3.84
C PRO A 148 -14.59 15.99 -5.02
N LYS A 149 -14.01 14.98 -5.66
CA LYS A 149 -14.71 14.12 -6.63
C LYS A 149 -14.77 12.72 -6.08
N HIS A 150 -15.98 12.19 -5.92
CA HIS A 150 -16.19 10.85 -5.39
C HIS A 150 -16.54 9.85 -6.50
N SER A 151 -16.14 8.61 -6.29
CA SER A 151 -16.49 7.47 -7.15
C SER A 151 -17.33 6.46 -6.36
N GLN A 152 -18.08 5.63 -7.08
CA GLN A 152 -18.58 4.40 -6.51
C GLN A 152 -17.41 3.45 -6.23
N TRP A 153 -17.56 2.55 -5.26
CA TRP A 153 -16.59 1.49 -5.07
C TRP A 153 -16.61 0.50 -6.24
N PRO A 154 -15.51 -0.24 -6.46
CA PRO A 154 -15.50 -1.38 -7.36
C PRO A 154 -16.61 -2.39 -7.00
N ALA A 155 -17.18 -3.06 -8.01
CA ALA A 155 -18.23 -4.05 -7.81
C ALA A 155 -17.83 -5.24 -6.91
N SER A 156 -16.52 -5.49 -6.79
CA SER A 156 -15.93 -6.52 -5.93
C SER A 156 -15.74 -6.08 -4.46
N PHE A 157 -16.12 -4.86 -4.10
CA PHE A 157 -15.96 -4.32 -2.75
C PHE A 157 -17.04 -4.85 -1.80
N ASN A 158 -16.63 -5.55 -0.74
CA ASN A 158 -17.50 -6.24 0.20
C ASN A 158 -17.67 -5.44 1.51
N GLY A 159 -18.82 -5.59 2.19
CA GLY A 159 -19.02 -5.09 3.56
C GLY A 159 -19.60 -3.68 3.69
N ARG A 160 -20.49 -3.30 2.77
CA ARG A 160 -21.29 -2.04 2.84
C ARG A 160 -22.73 -2.22 3.33
N ASP A 161 -23.17 -3.47 3.52
CA ASP A 161 -24.51 -3.82 4.01
C ASP A 161 -24.59 -3.85 5.53
#